data_AF-A0A947ICJ8-F1
#
_entry.id   AF-A0A947ICJ8-F1
#
_cell.length_a   1.000
_cell.length_b   1.000
_cell.length_c   1.000
_cell.angle_alpha   90.00
_cell.angle_beta   90.00
_cell.angle_gamma   90.00
#
_symmetry.space_group_name_H-M   'P 1'
#
loop_
_entity.id
_entity.type
_entity.pdbx_description
1 polymer ?
#
loop_
_entity_poly.entity_id
_entity_poly.type
_entity_poly.pdbx_seq_one_letter_code
_entity_poly.pdbx_strand_id
1 'polypeptide(L)'
;YTGLTALTGAILLALMAIPTIISISEDAIRSVPTSFKEASLALGASRLQTIWKVTVPAGLSGIVAAVMLGIGRVIGETMAVMMVTGNAAIITGNPLESVRTMTATIAAEMGEVPFGSDHYRALFCVGVVLLIMTFGLNMIAQRVLKKYRIG
;
A
#
# COMPACT_ATOMS: atom_id res chain seq x y z
N TYR A 1 -15.80 10.73 -22.76
CA TYR A 1 -15.47 9.86 -21.63
C TYR A 1 -14.42 10.56 -20.79
N THR A 2 -14.81 11.19 -19.69
CA THR A 2 -13.86 11.67 -18.69
C THR A 2 -13.21 10.42 -18.09
N GLY A 3 -11.89 10.24 -18.23
CA GLY A 3 -11.19 9.04 -17.76
C GLY A 3 -11.15 8.88 -16.22
N LEU A 4 -12.13 9.44 -15.51
CA LEU A 4 -12.24 9.53 -14.07
C LEU A 4 -12.94 8.28 -13.53
N THR A 5 -12.20 7.18 -13.49
CA THR A 5 -12.73 5.87 -13.10
C THR A 5 -11.96 5.30 -11.92
N ALA A 6 -12.57 4.38 -11.18
CA ALA A 6 -11.88 3.63 -10.13
C ALA A 6 -10.61 2.93 -10.66
N LEU A 7 -10.65 2.43 -11.90
CA LEU A 7 -9.51 1.80 -12.57
C LEU A 7 -8.36 2.79 -12.79
N THR A 8 -8.66 3.99 -13.31
CA THR A 8 -7.64 5.03 -13.53
C THR A 8 -6.99 5.44 -12.20
N GLY A 9 -7.80 5.58 -11.15
CA GLY A 9 -7.30 5.86 -9.80
C GLY A 9 -6.39 4.75 -9.27
N ALA A 10 -6.76 3.47 -9.47
CA ALA A 10 -5.96 2.33 -9.06
C ALA A 10 -4.62 2.24 -9.80
N ILE A 11 -4.61 2.50 -11.11
CA ILE A 11 -3.38 2.52 -11.92
C ILE A 11 -2.45 3.65 -11.44
N LEU A 12 -2.98 4.85 -11.22
CA LEU A 12 -2.20 5.98 -10.75
C LEU A 12 -1.54 5.69 -9.39
N LEU A 13 -2.32 5.16 -8.45
CA LEU A 13 -1.80 4.76 -7.14
C LEU A 13 -0.73 3.67 -7.24
N ALA A 14 -0.92 2.68 -8.11
CA ALA A 14 0.07 1.64 -8.33
C ALA A 14 1.39 2.23 -8.84
N LEU A 15 1.34 3.14 -9.81
CA LEU A 15 2.52 3.81 -10.35
C LEU A 15 3.26 4.65 -9.29
N MET A 16 2.54 5.24 -8.33
CA MET A 16 3.16 5.99 -7.21
C MET A 16 3.76 5.07 -6.14
N ALA A 17 3.16 3.91 -5.90
CA ALA A 17 3.64 2.94 -4.92
C ALA A 17 4.90 2.20 -5.39
N ILE A 18 4.96 1.86 -6.68
CA ILE A 18 6.04 1.09 -7.30
C ILE A 18 7.44 1.59 -6.94
N PRO A 19 7.81 2.88 -7.13
CA PRO A 19 9.16 3.35 -6.83
C PRO A 19 9.51 3.22 -5.34
N THR A 20 8.54 3.48 -4.45
CA THR A 20 8.73 3.31 -3.00
C THR A 20 9.00 1.85 -2.65
N ILE A 21 8.23 0.92 -3.21
CA ILE A 21 8.38 -0.52 -2.99
C ILE A 21 9.74 -0.99 -3.53
N ILE A 22 10.13 -0.55 -4.73
CA ILE A 22 11.41 -0.93 -5.35
C ILE A 22 12.59 -0.47 -4.50
N SER A 23 12.62 0.80 -4.08
CA SER A 23 13.74 1.33 -3.29
C SER A 23 13.92 0.57 -1.97
N ILE A 24 12.83 0.35 -1.23
CA ILE A 24 12.92 -0.37 0.06
C ILE A 24 13.26 -1.85 -0.16
N SER A 25 12.77 -2.47 -1.24
CA SER A 25 13.12 -3.85 -1.58
C SER A 25 14.59 -3.98 -1.98
N GLU A 26 15.14 -2.98 -2.66
CA GLU A 26 16.56 -2.94 -3.03
C GLU A 26 17.44 -2.84 -1.78
N ASP A 27 17.08 -1.98 -0.83
CA ASP A 27 17.77 -1.86 0.47
C ASP A 27 17.73 -3.19 1.24
N ALA A 28 16.58 -3.87 1.24
CA ALA A 28 16.44 -5.20 1.84
C ALA A 28 17.38 -6.23 1.20
N ILE A 29 17.46 -6.27 -0.14
CA ILE A 29 18.34 -7.19 -0.87
C ILE A 29 19.82 -6.86 -0.64
N ARG A 30 20.17 -5.56 -0.54
CA ARG A 30 21.53 -5.10 -0.25
C ARG A 30 21.97 -5.43 1.18
N SER A 31 21.03 -5.54 2.12
CA SER A 31 21.32 -5.92 3.50
C SER A 31 21.72 -7.39 3.68
N VAL A 32 21.47 -8.25 2.68
CA VAL A 32 21.86 -9.68 2.71
C VAL A 32 23.39 -9.79 2.66
N PRO A 33 24.03 -10.44 3.64
CA PRO A 33 25.49 -10.60 3.69
C PRO A 33 26.07 -11.17 2.38
N THR A 34 27.16 -10.56 1.91
CA THR A 34 27.87 -11.01 0.69
C THR A 34 28.41 -12.44 0.84
N SER A 35 28.69 -12.88 2.07
CA SER A 35 29.10 -14.26 2.38
C SER A 35 28.12 -15.31 1.87
N PHE A 36 26.80 -15.04 1.89
CA PHE A 36 25.81 -15.95 1.33
C PHE A 36 25.92 -16.07 -0.19
N LYS A 37 26.25 -14.96 -0.87
CA LYS A 37 26.44 -14.95 -2.33
C LYS A 37 27.74 -15.65 -2.72
N GLU A 38 28.81 -15.40 -1.98
CA GLU A 38 30.12 -16.04 -2.19
C GLU A 38 30.07 -17.55 -1.90
N ALA A 39 29.41 -17.98 -0.83
CA ALA A 39 29.20 -19.40 -0.54
C ALA A 39 28.42 -20.11 -1.64
N SER A 40 27.35 -19.49 -2.16
CA SER A 40 26.58 -20.03 -3.28
C SER A 40 27.42 -20.17 -4.55
N LEU A 41 28.23 -19.16 -4.88
CA LEU A 41 29.15 -19.20 -6.03
C LEU A 41 30.26 -20.26 -5.84
N ALA A 42 30.79 -20.42 -4.63
CA ALA A 42 31.79 -21.43 -4.30
C ALA A 42 31.25 -22.86 -4.42
N LEU A 43 29.95 -23.06 -4.21
CA LEU A 43 29.24 -24.33 -4.45
C LEU A 43 28.93 -24.58 -5.94
N GLY A 44 29.40 -23.72 -6.85
CA GLY A 44 29.20 -23.87 -8.30
C GLY A 44 27.85 -23.36 -8.80
N ALA A 45 27.09 -22.62 -7.99
CA ALA A 45 25.80 -22.07 -8.43
C ALA A 45 26.01 -20.90 -9.40
N SER A 46 25.09 -20.74 -10.36
CA SER A 46 25.08 -19.57 -11.24
C SER A 46 24.62 -18.30 -10.50
N ARG A 47 24.94 -17.11 -11.04
CA ARG A 47 24.46 -15.83 -10.45
C ARG A 47 22.94 -15.80 -10.34
N LEU A 48 22.24 -16.31 -11.35
CA LEU A 48 20.77 -16.36 -11.37
C LEU A 48 20.23 -17.32 -10.30
N GLN A 49 20.85 -18.50 -10.16
CA GLN A 49 20.50 -19.43 -9.07
C GLN A 49 20.72 -18.82 -7.69
N THR A 50 21.83 -18.10 -7.50
CA THR A 50 22.16 -17.42 -6.24
C THR A 50 21.14 -16.32 -5.90
N ILE A 51 20.65 -15.60 -6.90
CA ILE A 51 19.59 -14.59 -6.70
C ILE A 51 18.31 -15.29 -6.22
N TRP A 52 17.80 -16.26 -6.99
CA TRP A 52 16.51 -16.89 -6.72
C TRP A 52 16.48 -17.80 -5.50
N LYS A 53 17.56 -18.54 -5.22
CA LYS A 53 17.60 -19.53 -4.12
C LYS A 53 18.20 -19.03 -2.82
N VAL A 54 18.96 -17.93 -2.84
CA VAL A 54 19.67 -17.45 -1.64
C VAL A 54 19.30 -15.99 -1.34
N THR A 55 19.52 -15.08 -2.29
CA THR A 55 19.39 -13.64 -2.02
C THR A 55 17.93 -13.22 -1.83
N VAL A 56 17.03 -13.63 -2.71
CA VAL A 56 15.58 -13.33 -2.62
C VAL A 56 14.95 -13.92 -1.35
N PRO A 57 15.13 -15.22 -1.01
CA PRO A 57 14.56 -15.76 0.21
C PRO A 57 15.19 -15.16 1.48
N ALA A 58 16.49 -14.87 1.49
CA ALA A 58 17.13 -14.22 2.64
C ALA A 58 16.66 -12.77 2.85
N GLY A 59 16.34 -12.04 1.77
CA GLY A 59 15.80 -10.69 1.82
C GLY A 59 14.27 -10.60 1.93
N LEU A 60 13.57 -11.74 1.99
CA LEU A 60 12.11 -11.80 1.83
C LEU A 60 11.36 -11.02 2.92
N SER A 61 11.90 -11.00 4.15
CA SER A 61 11.34 -10.20 5.25
C SER A 61 11.33 -8.70 4.94
N GLY A 62 12.37 -8.19 4.29
CA GLY A 62 12.46 -6.78 3.89
C GLY A 62 11.65 -6.46 2.62
N ILE A 63 11.55 -7.38 1.66
CA ILE A 63 10.67 -7.23 0.49
C ILE A 63 9.20 -7.18 0.93
N VAL A 64 8.78 -8.06 1.84
CA VAL A 64 7.44 -8.02 2.43
C VAL A 64 7.21 -6.70 3.17
N ALA A 65 8.22 -6.16 3.85
CA ALA A 65 8.12 -4.87 4.52
C ALA A 65 7.92 -3.73 3.52
N ALA A 66 8.68 -3.74 2.43
CA ALA A 66 8.59 -2.77 1.35
C ALA A 66 7.18 -2.71 0.75
N VAL A 67 6.59 -3.88 0.46
CA VAL A 67 5.23 -3.98 -0.08
C VAL A 67 4.20 -3.42 0.90
N MET A 68 4.31 -3.80 2.18
CA MET A 68 3.38 -3.32 3.22
C MET A 68 3.48 -1.79 3.42
N LEU A 69 4.69 -1.24 3.42
CA LEU A 69 4.91 0.21 3.51
C LEU A 69 4.38 0.94 2.28
N GLY A 70 4.55 0.36 1.08
CA GLY A 70 3.98 0.88 -0.16
C GLY A 70 2.45 0.93 -0.12
N ILE A 71 1.79 -0.12 0.37
CA ILE A 71 0.33 -0.15 0.56
C ILE A 71 -0.09 0.92 1.57
N GLY A 72 0.61 1.05 2.70
CA GLY A 72 0.34 2.08 3.69
C GLY A 72 0.43 3.50 3.11
N ARG A 73 1.44 3.75 2.27
CA ARG A 73 1.59 5.03 1.54
C ARG A 73 0.41 5.30 0.62
N VAL A 74 -0.03 4.32 -0.15
CA VAL A 74 -1.18 4.45 -1.07
C VAL A 74 -2.48 4.76 -0.33
N ILE A 75 -2.70 4.16 0.84
CA ILE A 75 -3.86 4.47 1.68
C ILE A 75 -3.83 5.94 2.14
N GLY A 76 -2.62 6.47 2.38
CA GLY A 76 -2.39 7.88 2.73
C GLY A 76 -2.45 8.86 1.55
N GLU A 77 -2.34 8.40 0.30
CA GLU A 77 -2.42 9.19 -0.93
C GLU A 77 -3.87 9.56 -1.28
N THR A 78 -4.60 10.11 -0.31
CA THR A 78 -6.05 10.38 -0.39
C THR A 78 -6.40 11.50 -1.36
N MET A 79 -5.49 12.47 -1.54
CA MET A 79 -5.67 13.59 -2.46
C MET A 79 -5.57 13.18 -3.92
N ALA A 80 -4.62 12.29 -4.25
CA ALA A 80 -4.46 11.78 -5.61
C ALA A 80 -5.70 10.99 -6.05
N VAL A 81 -6.27 10.18 -5.15
CA VAL A 81 -7.49 9.42 -5.44
C VAL A 81 -8.69 10.34 -5.66
N MET A 82 -8.89 11.35 -4.80
CA MET A 82 -9.96 12.33 -4.96
C MET A 82 -9.94 13.01 -6.33
N MET A 83 -8.75 13.38 -6.80
CA MET A 83 -8.58 14.12 -8.06
C MET A 83 -8.85 13.26 -9.30
N VAL A 84 -8.60 11.95 -9.23
CA VAL A 84 -8.58 11.06 -10.40
C VAL A 84 -9.80 10.15 -10.49
N THR A 85 -10.49 9.87 -9.37
CA THR A 85 -11.67 8.97 -9.35
C THR A 85 -13.00 9.67 -9.65
N GLY A 86 -12.98 10.98 -9.86
CA GLY A 86 -14.17 11.78 -10.18
C GLY A 86 -15.02 12.16 -8.96
N ASN A 87 -14.77 11.57 -7.80
CA ASN A 87 -15.41 11.90 -6.52
C ASN A 87 -16.97 11.85 -6.55
N ALA A 88 -17.53 10.98 -7.38
CA ALA A 88 -18.96 10.80 -7.48
C ALA A 88 -19.46 9.86 -6.38
N ALA A 89 -20.49 10.28 -5.63
CA ALA A 89 -21.11 9.49 -4.56
C ALA A 89 -22.03 8.38 -5.12
N ILE A 90 -21.48 7.55 -6.01
CA ILE A 90 -22.17 6.44 -6.67
C ILE A 90 -21.63 5.14 -6.08
N ILE A 91 -22.52 4.31 -5.51
CA ILE A 91 -22.17 2.96 -5.05
C ILE A 91 -22.32 2.04 -6.26
N THR A 92 -21.18 1.67 -6.84
CA THR A 92 -21.12 0.79 -8.01
C THR A 92 -20.00 -0.22 -7.85
N GLY A 93 -20.25 -1.46 -8.30
CA GLY A 93 -19.23 -2.51 -8.35
C GLY A 93 -18.39 -2.45 -9.63
N ASN A 94 -18.70 -1.53 -10.55
CA ASN A 94 -18.04 -1.44 -11.85
C ASN A 94 -16.76 -0.59 -11.76
N PRO A 95 -15.57 -1.15 -12.02
CA PRO A 95 -14.30 -0.41 -11.94
C PRO A 95 -14.14 0.69 -13.00
N LEU A 96 -15.00 0.71 -14.03
CA LEU A 96 -15.01 1.72 -15.09
C LEU A 96 -15.86 2.95 -14.74
N GLU A 97 -16.48 2.98 -13.56
CA GLU A 97 -17.29 4.11 -13.11
C GLU A 97 -16.55 4.96 -12.07
N SER A 98 -17.01 6.20 -11.90
CA SER A 98 -16.48 7.10 -10.89
C SER A 98 -16.92 6.65 -9.50
N VAL A 99 -16.00 6.73 -8.54
CA VAL A 99 -16.23 6.31 -7.16
C VAL A 99 -15.79 7.41 -6.19
N ARG A 100 -16.41 7.44 -5.02
CA ARG A 100 -16.00 8.29 -3.91
C ARG A 100 -15.47 7.40 -2.78
N THR A 101 -14.23 7.65 -2.35
CA THR A 101 -13.64 6.91 -1.23
C THR A 101 -14.12 7.46 0.12
N MET A 102 -13.99 6.64 1.17
CA MET A 102 -14.27 7.09 2.55
C MET A 102 -13.39 8.28 2.94
N THR A 103 -12.11 8.27 2.55
CA THR A 103 -11.19 9.40 2.77
C THR A 103 -11.62 10.66 2.03
N ALA A 104 -12.09 10.51 0.78
CA ALA A 104 -12.61 11.61 -0.02
C ALA A 104 -13.87 12.23 0.59
N THR A 105 -14.77 11.39 1.09
CA THR A 105 -16.02 11.84 1.73
C THR A 105 -15.73 12.68 2.96
N ILE A 106 -14.81 12.22 3.82
CA ILE A 106 -14.39 12.97 5.01
C ILE A 106 -13.72 14.29 4.59
N ALA A 107 -12.79 14.26 3.64
CA ALA A 107 -12.06 15.46 3.23
C ALA A 107 -12.95 16.51 2.56
N ALA A 108 -13.95 16.09 1.78
CA ALA A 108 -14.84 17.00 1.07
C ALA A 108 -15.92 17.61 1.99
N GLU A 109 -16.56 16.79 2.83
CA GLU A 109 -17.78 17.22 3.53
C GLU A 109 -17.52 17.64 4.98
N MET A 110 -16.46 17.18 5.65
CA MET A 110 -16.23 17.47 7.08
C MET A 110 -16.05 18.96 7.37
N GLY A 111 -15.47 19.71 6.42
CA GLY A 111 -15.28 21.15 6.53
C GLY A 111 -16.52 21.99 6.22
N GLU A 112 -17.51 21.40 5.54
CA GLU A 112 -18.72 22.10 5.09
C GLU A 112 -19.92 21.91 6.03
N VAL A 113 -19.84 20.92 6.94
CA VAL A 113 -20.95 20.59 7.85
C VAL A 113 -20.90 21.37 9.17
N PRO A 114 -22.04 21.81 9.72
CA PRO A 114 -22.09 22.45 11.03
C PRO A 114 -21.62 21.49 12.14
N PHE A 115 -20.79 22.01 13.04
CA PHE A 115 -20.34 21.28 14.22
C PHE A 115 -21.53 20.80 15.07
N GLY A 116 -21.55 19.51 15.39
CA GLY A 116 -22.59 18.90 16.23
C GLY A 116 -23.85 18.44 15.48
N SER A 117 -23.94 18.66 14.16
CA SER A 117 -25.01 18.10 13.32
C SER A 117 -24.95 16.57 13.24
N ASP A 118 -26.07 15.93 12.91
CA ASP A 118 -26.14 14.48 12.72
C ASP A 118 -25.20 14.01 11.59
N HIS A 119 -25.05 14.82 10.53
CA HIS A 119 -24.13 14.53 9.42
C HIS A 119 -22.66 14.60 9.87
N TYR A 120 -22.29 15.58 10.71
CA TYR A 120 -20.94 15.64 11.31
C TYR A 120 -20.61 14.38 12.12
N ARG A 121 -21.57 13.90 12.92
CA ARG A 121 -21.41 12.66 13.70
C ARG A 121 -21.24 11.44 12.79
N ALA A 122 -22.01 11.35 11.70
CA ALA A 122 -21.88 10.28 10.72
C ALA A 122 -20.50 10.28 10.05
N LEU A 123 -20.00 11.43 9.61
CA LEU A 123 -18.65 11.56 9.05
C LEU A 123 -17.55 11.18 10.05
N PHE A 124 -17.72 11.57 11.31
CA PHE A 124 -16.81 11.17 12.37
C PHE A 124 -16.78 9.63 12.55
N CYS A 125 -17.93 8.97 12.53
CA CYS A 125 -18.01 7.51 12.54
C CYS A 125 -17.28 6.87 11.35
N VAL A 126 -17.44 7.42 10.13
CA VAL A 126 -16.70 6.94 8.95
C VAL A 126 -15.19 7.06 9.16
N GLY A 127 -14.72 8.16 9.77
CA GLY A 127 -13.32 8.34 10.14
C GLY A 127 -12.81 7.30 11.14
N VAL A 128 -13.61 6.99 12.16
CA VAL A 128 -13.28 5.94 13.15
C VAL A 128 -13.21 4.56 12.50
N VAL A 129 -14.16 4.21 11.63
CA VAL A 129 -14.16 2.95 10.88
C VAL A 129 -12.92 2.84 10.00
N LEU A 130 -12.55 3.93 9.31
CA LEU A 130 -11.34 3.99 8.50
C LEU A 130 -10.06 3.81 9.33
N LEU A 131 -10.02 4.43 10.51
CA LEU A 131 -8.91 4.29 11.45
C LEU A 131 -8.77 2.84 11.91
N ILE A 132 -9.87 2.17 12.27
CA ILE A 132 -9.86 0.76 12.67
C ILE A 132 -9.37 -0.13 11.52
N MET A 133 -9.83 0.10 10.29
CA MET A 133 -9.38 -0.66 9.12
C MET A 133 -7.88 -0.48 8.86
N THR A 134 -7.41 0.77 8.87
CA THR A 134 -6.00 1.09 8.64
C THR A 134 -5.11 0.54 9.74
N PHE A 135 -5.55 0.65 11.00
CA PHE A 135 -4.85 0.08 12.15
C PHE A 135 -4.79 -1.44 12.08
N GLY A 136 -5.91 -2.10 11.74
CA GLY A 136 -5.97 -3.55 11.57
C GLY A 136 -5.02 -4.06 10.48
N LEU A 137 -5.00 -3.40 9.32
CA LEU A 137 -4.09 -3.73 8.22
C LEU A 137 -2.63 -3.54 8.63
N ASN A 138 -2.28 -2.42 9.29
CA ASN A 138 -0.93 -2.18 9.80
C ASN A 138 -0.52 -3.22 10.85
N MET A 139 -1.43 -3.61 11.75
CA MET A 139 -1.14 -4.63 12.76
C MET A 139 -0.89 -6.01 12.14
N ILE A 140 -1.70 -6.40 11.14
CA ILE A 140 -1.50 -7.65 10.39
C ILE A 140 -0.15 -7.62 9.66
N ALA A 141 0.17 -6.50 8.99
CA ALA A 141 1.45 -6.31 8.34
C ALA A 141 2.62 -6.50 9.30
N GLN A 142 2.59 -5.87 10.48
CA GLN A 142 3.63 -6.03 11.49
C GLN A 142 3.72 -7.45 12.05
N ARG A 143 2.59 -8.14 12.24
CA ARG A 143 2.55 -9.55 12.70
C ARG A 143 3.20 -10.48 11.67
N VAL A 144 2.89 -10.30 10.39
CA VAL A 144 3.48 -11.07 9.29
C VAL A 144 4.99 -10.82 9.25
N LEU A 145 5.43 -9.56 9.30
CA LEU A 145 6.84 -9.20 9.31
C LEU A 145 7.62 -9.83 10.47
N LYS A 146 7.04 -9.83 11.68
CA LYS A 146 7.66 -10.44 12.84
C LYS A 146 7.87 -11.95 12.65
N LYS A 147 6.95 -12.64 11.97
CA LYS A 147 7.08 -14.08 11.66
C LYS A 147 8.26 -14.38 10.72
N TYR A 148 8.51 -13.52 9.73
CA TYR A 148 9.61 -13.71 8.77
C TYR A 148 10.98 -13.21 9.26
N ARG A 149 11.04 -12.48 10.39
CA ARG A 149 12.31 -12.02 11.01
C ARG A 149 12.92 -13.05 11.97
N ILE A 150 12.25 -14.20 12.19
CA ILE A 150 12.63 -15.25 13.15
C ILE A 150 12.97 -16.58 12.43
N GLY A 151 13.05 -16.58 11.09
CA GLY A 151 13.55 -17.69 10.29
C GLY A 151 14.86 -17.31 9.62
#